data_AF-A0A1Q7VMZ3-F1
#
_entry.id   AF-A0A1Q7VMZ3-F1
#
_cell.length_a   1.000
_cell.length_b   1.000
_cell.length_c   1.000
_cell.angle_alpha   90.00
_cell.angle_beta   90.00
_cell.angle_gamma   90.00
#
_symmetry.space_group_name_H-M   'P 1'
#
loop_
_entity.id
_entity.type
_entity.pdbx_description
1 polymer ?
#
loop_
_entity_poly.entity_id
_entity_poly.type
_entity_poly.pdbx_seq_one_letter_code
_entity_poly.pdbx_strand_id
1 'polypeptide(L)' 'MTHPIIVGDEVWCPRCKKYVQLLKIKKAARVADVSCKTIYRYIEEGKVHSVKIAGATTRVCSSCLFEGREPLFS' A
#
# COMPACT_ATOMS: atom_id res chain seq x y z
N MET A 1 4.27 19.58 -9.77
CA MET A 1 3.83 18.66 -8.70
C MET A 1 2.87 17.67 -9.33
N THR A 2 3.22 16.39 -9.38
CA THR A 2 2.39 15.38 -10.05
C THR A 2 1.32 14.89 -9.08
N HIS A 3 0.08 15.30 -9.30
CA HIS A 3 -1.05 14.75 -8.56
C HIS A 3 -1.35 13.34 -9.07
N PRO A 4 -1.61 12.36 -8.19
CA PRO A 4 -1.99 11.03 -8.63
C PRO A 4 -3.28 11.12 -9.45
N ILE A 5 -3.25 10.61 -10.68
CA ILE A 5 -4.46 10.45 -11.49
C ILE A 5 -5.26 9.33 -10.83
N ILE A 6 -6.36 9.71 -10.20
CA ILE A 6 -7.30 8.79 -9.58
C ILE A 6 -8.27 8.34 -10.69
N VAL A 7 -8.16 7.10 -11.13
CA VAL A 7 -9.15 6.48 -12.02
C VAL A 7 -10.09 5.69 -11.11
N GLY A 8 -11.25 6.26 -10.77
CA GLY A 8 -12.15 5.67 -9.76
C GLY A 8 -11.64 5.81 -8.32
N ASP A 9 -11.48 4.69 -7.60
CA ASP A 9 -10.87 4.62 -6.24
C ASP A 9 -9.42 4.09 -6.28
N GLU A 10 -8.84 3.95 -7.47
CA GLU A 10 -7.55 3.31 -7.69
C GLU A 10 -6.44 4.34 -7.94
N VAL A 11 -5.27 4.08 -7.38
CA VAL A 11 -4.09 4.95 -7.47
C VAL A 11 -2.94 4.15 -8.10
N TRP A 12 -2.16 4.80 -8.97
CA TRP A 12 -0.97 4.19 -9.55
C TRP A 12 0.07 3.86 -8.48
N CYS A 13 0.49 2.59 -8.40
CA CYS A 13 1.60 2.19 -7.54
C CYS A 13 2.89 1.99 -8.34
N PRO A 14 3.97 2.74 -8.06
CA PRO A 14 5.24 2.60 -8.77
C PRO A 14 5.96 1.27 -8.49
N ARG A 15 5.65 0.60 -7.36
CA ARG A 15 6.20 -0.73 -7.05
C ARG A 15 5.51 -1.83 -7.83
N CYS A 16 4.18 -1.88 -7.75
CA CYS A 16 3.40 -2.90 -8.44
C CYS A 16 3.24 -2.64 -9.95
N LYS A 17 3.60 -1.45 -10.44
CA LYS A 17 3.42 -0.99 -11.83
C LYS A 17 1.99 -1.21 -12.37
N LYS A 18 0.99 -0.98 -11.51
CA LYS A 18 -0.44 -1.09 -11.83
C LYS A 18 -1.25 -0.13 -10.96
N TYR A 19 -2.49 0.13 -11.37
CA TYR A 19 -3.49 0.78 -10.53
C TYR A 19 -3.90 -0.16 -9.40
N VAL A 20 -3.94 0.35 -8.17
CA VAL A 20 -4.24 -0.44 -6.98
C VAL A 20 -5.18 0.32 -6.04
N GLN A 21 -5.91 -0.44 -5.24
CA GLN A 21 -6.62 0.11 -4.10
C GLN A 21 -5.67 0.41 -2.95
N LEU A 22 -5.87 1.57 -2.33
CA LEU A 22 -5.16 1.96 -1.12
C LEU A 22 -5.98 1.70 0.14
N LEU A 23 -5.40 0.96 1.09
CA LEU A 23 -6.02 0.61 2.36
C LEU A 23 -5.57 1.57 3.47
N LYS A 24 -6.47 1.90 4.40
CA LYS A 24 -6.08 2.54 5.67
C LYS A 24 -5.16 1.59 6.46
N ILE A 25 -4.20 2.13 7.21
CA ILE A 25 -3.23 1.34 8.01
C ILE A 25 -3.90 0.24 8.84
N LYS A 26 -4.99 0.56 9.57
CA LYS A 26 -5.70 -0.44 10.39
C LYS A 26 -6.25 -1.62 9.57
N LYS A 27 -6.75 -1.36 8.36
CA LYS A 27 -7.26 -2.41 7.46
C LYS A 27 -6.11 -3.21 6.85
N ALA A 28 -5.04 -2.55 6.43
CA ALA A 28 -3.83 -3.19 5.92
C ALA A 28 -3.21 -4.15 6.94
N ALA A 29 -3.07 -3.71 8.20
CA ALA A 29 -2.59 -4.51 9.31
C ALA A 29 -3.42 -5.79 9.51
N ARG A 30 -4.76 -5.67 9.50
CA ARG A 30 -5.66 -6.82 9.59
C ARG A 30 -5.53 -7.78 8.41
N VAL A 31 -5.45 -7.26 7.20
CA VAL A 31 -5.39 -8.06 5.96
C VAL A 31 -4.05 -8.81 5.83
N ALA A 32 -2.95 -8.18 6.24
CA ALA A 32 -1.62 -8.79 6.21
C ALA A 32 -1.31 -9.62 7.47
N ASP A 33 -2.22 -9.67 8.44
CA ASP A 33 -2.04 -10.31 9.75
C ASP A 33 -0.77 -9.84 10.49
N VAL A 34 -0.58 -8.52 10.55
CA VAL A 34 0.55 -7.88 11.25
C VAL A 34 0.09 -6.68 12.07
N SER A 35 0.95 -6.21 12.97
CA SER A 35 0.68 -4.98 13.72
C SER A 35 0.70 -3.73 12.84
N CYS A 36 0.00 -2.66 13.26
CA CYS A 36 0.09 -1.35 12.59
C CYS A 36 1.53 -0.81 12.59
N LYS A 37 2.31 -1.07 13.66
CA LYS A 37 3.73 -0.71 13.76
C LYS A 37 4.56 -1.40 12.67
N THR A 38 4.24 -2.65 12.36
CA THR A 38 4.87 -3.40 11.27
C THR A 38 4.58 -2.75 9.91
N ILE A 39 3.35 -2.29 9.68
CA ILE A 39 3.00 -1.56 8.45
C ILE A 39 3.82 -0.26 8.33
N TYR A 40 3.94 0.53 9.39
CA TYR A 40 4.78 1.73 9.37
C TYR A 40 6.25 1.40 9.05
N ARG A 41 6.80 0.34 9.65
CA ARG A 41 8.14 -0.14 9.32
C ARG A 41 8.27 -0.52 7.84
N TYR A 42 7.26 -1.18 7.24
CA TYR A 42 7.29 -1.50 5.81
C TYR A 42 7.27 -0.24 4.92
N ILE A 43 6.63 0.84 5.38
CA ILE A 43 6.66 2.13 4.68
C ILE A 43 8.07 2.74 4.78
N GLU A 44 8.66 2.76 5.97
CA GLU A 44 10.01 3.30 6.22
C GLU A 44 11.10 2.53 5.45
N GLU A 45 10.98 1.20 5.39
CA GLU A 45 11.86 0.32 4.60
C GLU A 45 11.57 0.37 3.09
N GLY A 46 10.59 1.18 2.67
CA GLY A 46 10.19 1.31 1.27
C GLY A 46 9.52 0.08 0.67
N LYS A 47 9.24 -0.98 1.47
CA LYS A 47 8.61 -2.25 1.05
C LYS A 47 7.18 -2.08 0.57
N VAL A 48 6.48 -1.05 1.05
CA VAL A 48 5.09 -0.77 0.70
C VAL A 48 4.95 0.66 0.21
N HIS A 49 4.31 0.84 -0.96
CA HIS A 49 3.96 2.17 -1.43
C HIS A 49 2.88 2.79 -0.54
N SER A 50 3.07 4.05 -0.14
CA SER A 50 2.12 4.77 0.71
C SER A 50 1.81 6.15 0.14
N VAL A 51 0.59 6.62 0.39
CA VAL A 51 0.11 7.95 0.01
C VAL A 51 -0.48 8.62 1.24
N LYS A 52 -0.04 9.85 1.50
CA LYS A 52 -0.68 10.72 2.50
C LYS A 52 -1.85 11.44 1.84
N ILE A 53 -3.04 11.25 2.39
CA ILE A 53 -4.25 11.96 1.96
C ILE A 53 -4.45 13.17 2.87
N ALA A 54 -5.05 14.24 2.32
CA ALA A 54 -5.46 15.42 3.08
C ALA A 54 -6.23 15.00 4.36
N GLY A 55 -5.87 15.58 5.50
CA GLY A 55 -6.39 15.17 6.82
C GLY A 55 -5.56 14.08 7.52
N ALA A 56 -4.25 14.03 7.28
CA ALA A 56 -3.25 13.20 8.01
C ALA A 56 -3.44 11.67 7.93
N THR A 57 -4.33 11.18 7.07
CA THR A 57 -4.55 9.73 6.95
C THR A 57 -3.60 9.13 5.92
N THR A 58 -2.71 8.26 6.39
CA THR A 58 -1.84 7.47 5.51
C THR A 58 -2.60 6.25 4.99
N ARG A 59 -2.52 6.02 3.67
CA ARG A 59 -2.99 4.79 3.05
C ARG A 59 -1.84 4.07 2.35
N VAL A 60 -1.97 2.75 2.24
CA VAL A 60 -0.93 1.87 1.69
C VAL A 60 -1.48 0.99 0.58
N CYS A 61 -0.63 0.68 -0.39
CA CYS A 61 -0.93 -0.25 -1.47
C CYS A 61 -1.28 -1.64 -0.92
N SER A 62 -2.44 -2.17 -1.31
CA SER A 62 -2.85 -3.52 -0.93
C SER A 62 -1.95 -4.61 -1.53
N SER A 63 -1.53 -4.45 -2.79
CA SER A 63 -0.70 -5.45 -3.49
C SER A 63 0.71 -5.55 -2.91
N CYS A 64 1.31 -4.43 -2.49
CA CYS A 64 2.65 -4.45 -1.87
C CYS A 64 2.70 -5.24 -0.56
N LEU A 65 1.56 -5.42 0.13
CA LEU A 65 1.51 -6.23 1.34
C LEU A 65 1.78 -7.71 1.07
N PHE A 66 1.61 -8.14 -0.18
CA PHE A 66 1.71 -9.54 -0.59
C PHE A 66 2.83 -9.82 -1.59
N GLU A 67 3.47 -8.81 -2.18
CA GLU A 67 4.60 -8.99 -3.12
C GLU A 67 5.85 -9.65 -2.49
N GLY A 68 5.94 -9.77 -1.15
CA GLY A 68 6.95 -10.58 -0.47
C GLY A 68 6.53 -12.04 -0.23
N ARG A 69 5.30 -12.39 -0.60
CA ARG A 69 4.77 -13.75 -0.66
C ARG A 69 4.60 -14.08 -2.14
N GLU A 70 5.71 -14.29 -2.84
CA GLU A 70 5.59 -14.99 -4.12
C GLU A 70 4.83 -16.31 -3.87
N PRO A 71 3.76 -16.61 -4.61
CA PRO A 71 3.36 -17.99 -4.75
C PRO A 71 4.54 -18.70 -5.40
N LEU A 72 5.08 -19.72 -4.73
CA LEU A 72 6.06 -20.66 -5.30
C LEU A 72 5.46 -21.54 -6.42
N PHE A 73 4.61 -20.98 -7.28
CA PHE A 73 3.98 -21.65 -8.42
C PHE A 73 3.80 -20.59 -9.51
N SER A 74 4.78 -20.51 -10.43
CA SER A 74 4.77 -21.14 -11.77
C SER A 74 3.89 -20.39 -12.76
#